data_AF-A0A9E5KZ21-F1
#
_entry.id   AF-A0A9E5KZ21-F1
#
_cell.length_a   1.000
_cell.length_b   1.000
_cell.length_c   1.000
_cell.angle_alpha   90.00
_cell.angle_beta   90.00
_cell.angle_gamma   90.00
#
_symmetry.space_group_name_H-M   'P 1'
#
loop_
_entity.id
_entity.type
_entity.pdbx_description
1 polymer ?
#
loop_
_entity_poly.entity_id
_entity_poly.type
_entity_poly.pdbx_seq_one_letter_code
_entity_poly.pdbx_strand_id
1 'polypeptide(L)'
;HYGSHWAAWDVPIHFWHFTKGNIKELASRDGWSLDSIHPMPLDAFYVSLLSEQFKGRKGVLAWFFAVCVGAYSNIRGGRQNASSLLYVLRKPS
;
A
#
# COMPACT_ATOMS: atom_id res chain seq x y z
N HIS A 1 10.11 0.17 -11.32
CA HIS A 1 9.15 -0.08 -12.42
C HIS A 1 8.41 1.20 -12.85
N TYR A 2 7.80 1.98 -11.94
CA TYR A 2 6.96 3.14 -12.32
C TYR A 2 7.64 4.53 -12.25
N GLY A 3 8.58 4.75 -11.32
CA GLY A 3 9.33 6.02 -11.24
C GLY A 3 8.41 7.23 -11.09
N SER A 4 8.61 8.26 -11.92
CA SER A 4 7.78 9.48 -11.95
C SER A 4 6.31 9.28 -12.31
N HIS A 5 5.96 8.10 -12.85
CA HIS A 5 4.58 7.77 -13.20
C HIS A 5 3.92 6.88 -12.14
N TRP A 6 4.57 6.67 -10.99
CA TRP A 6 3.96 5.90 -9.91
C TRP A 6 2.85 6.72 -9.27
N ALA A 7 1.64 6.17 -9.25
CA ALA A 7 0.46 6.89 -8.79
C ALA A 7 0.50 7.26 -7.30
N ALA A 8 1.29 6.55 -6.48
CA ALA A 8 1.53 6.91 -5.09
C ALA A 8 2.76 7.82 -4.90
N TRP A 9 3.34 8.34 -5.99
CA TRP A 9 4.36 9.40 -5.93
C TRP A 9 3.68 10.75 -5.66
N ASP A 10 3.09 10.87 -4.49
CA ASP A 10 2.28 12.01 -4.05
C ASP A 10 3.16 13.00 -3.26
N VAL A 11 3.79 13.93 -3.98
CA VAL A 11 4.41 15.15 -3.41
C VAL A 11 3.34 16.25 -3.31
N PRO A 12 3.15 16.96 -2.16
CA PRO A 12 3.86 16.94 -0.88
C PRO A 12 3.01 16.31 0.27
N ILE A 13 2.21 15.27 -0.01
CA ILE A 13 1.26 14.70 0.96
C ILE A 13 1.83 13.55 1.80
N HIS A 14 3.02 13.03 1.46
CA HIS A 14 3.71 11.95 2.18
C HIS A 14 4.95 12.45 2.95
N PHE A 15 4.75 13.25 3.99
CA PHE A 15 5.86 13.72 4.84
C PHE A 15 6.52 12.60 5.66
N TRP A 16 5.76 11.56 6.03
CA TRP A 16 6.21 10.54 6.97
C TRP A 16 5.88 9.14 6.46
N HIS A 17 6.90 8.30 6.35
CA HIS A 17 6.73 6.86 6.18
C HIS A 17 6.75 6.19 7.56
N PHE A 18 5.59 5.80 8.06
CA PHE A 18 5.50 5.06 9.31
C PHE A 18 5.81 3.58 9.11
N THR A 19 6.73 3.05 9.91
CA THR A 19 6.92 1.61 10.02
C THR A 19 5.83 1.00 10.92
N LYS A 20 5.62 -0.32 10.81
CA LYS A 20 4.76 -1.07 11.75
C LYS A 20 5.17 -0.85 13.21
N GLY A 21 6.47 -0.68 13.47
CA GLY A 21 7.01 -0.35 14.78
C GLY A 21 6.56 1.03 15.27
N ASN A 22 6.64 2.05 14.40
CA ASN A 22 6.18 3.40 14.76
C ASN A 22 4.69 3.44 15.09
N ILE A 23 3.85 2.74 14.31
CA ILE A 23 2.40 2.66 14.59
C ILE A 23 2.14 1.98 15.94
N LYS A 24 2.87 0.90 16.25
CA LYS A 24 2.76 0.20 17.53
C LYS A 24 3.16 1.09 18.70
N GLU A 25 4.28 1.81 18.58
CA GLU A 25 4.78 2.72 19.60
C GLU A 25 3.83 3.90 19.83
N LEU A 26 3.37 4.53 18.73
CA LEU A 26 2.39 5.61 18.78
C LEU A 26 1.09 5.18 19.46
N ALA A 27 0.54 4.03 19.07
CA ALA A 27 -0.66 3.48 19.71
C ALA A 27 -0.44 3.25 21.21
N SER A 28 0.71 2.66 21.58
CA SER A 28 1.03 2.34 22.98
C SER A 28 1.16 3.59 23.85
N ARG A 29 1.77 4.65 23.30
CA ARG A 29 1.91 5.94 23.99
C ARG A 29 0.56 6.59 24.32
N ASP A 30 -0.41 6.42 23.43
CA ASP A 30 -1.72 7.06 23.53
C ASP A 30 -2.76 6.15 24.23
N GLY A 31 -2.31 5.04 24.84
CA GLY A 31 -3.17 4.13 25.62
C GLY A 31 -3.93 3.10 24.78
N TRP A 32 -3.47 2.80 23.57
CA TRP A 32 -4.02 1.77 22.68
C TRP A 32 -3.05 0.60 22.51
N SER A 33 -3.56 -0.57 22.18
CA SER A 33 -2.76 -1.70 21.73
C SER A 33 -3.00 -1.99 20.25
N LEU A 34 -1.94 -2.38 19.53
CA LEU A 34 -2.04 -2.84 18.16
C LEU A 34 -2.51 -4.31 18.15
N ASP A 35 -3.75 -4.54 17.72
CA ASP A 35 -4.41 -5.85 17.76
C ASP A 35 -4.01 -6.70 16.54
N SER A 36 -4.11 -6.12 15.33
CA SER A 36 -3.76 -6.82 14.09
C SER A 36 -3.31 -5.87 12.99
N ILE A 37 -2.60 -6.44 12.01
CA ILE A 37 -2.22 -5.78 10.76
C ILE A 37 -2.64 -6.69 9.62
N HIS A 38 -3.40 -6.17 8.66
CA HIS A 38 -3.85 -6.92 7.50
C HIS A 38 -3.29 -6.31 6.19
N PRO A 39 -2.64 -7.11 5.33
CA PRO A 39 -2.26 -6.64 4.00
C PRO A 39 -3.50 -6.40 3.13
N MET A 40 -3.46 -5.36 2.30
CA MET A 40 -4.52 -5.05 1.33
C MET A 40 -4.04 -5.37 -0.10
N PRO A 41 -4.22 -6.61 -0.60
CA PRO A 41 -3.66 -7.02 -1.88
C PRO A 41 -4.34 -6.34 -3.08
N LEU A 42 -5.60 -5.91 -2.95
CA LEU A 42 -6.32 -5.24 -4.03
C LEU A 42 -5.74 -3.87 -4.37
N ASP A 43 -5.15 -3.21 -3.38
CA ASP A 43 -4.53 -1.89 -3.55
C ASP A 43 -3.37 -1.93 -4.57
N ALA A 44 -2.57 -3.00 -4.57
CA ALA A 44 -1.46 -3.15 -5.50
C ALA A 44 -1.91 -3.16 -6.97
N PHE A 45 -3.10 -3.71 -7.25
CA PHE A 45 -3.68 -3.71 -8.60
C PHE A 45 -4.18 -2.32 -9.00
N TYR A 46 -4.85 -1.64 -8.07
CA TYR A 46 -5.39 -0.30 -8.29
C TYR A 46 -4.28 0.73 -8.54
N VAL A 47 -3.27 0.78 -7.67
CA VAL A 47 -2.09 1.66 -7.84
C VAL A 47 -1.33 1.32 -9.12
N SER A 48 -1.21 0.04 -9.48
CA SER A 48 -0.58 -0.35 -10.74
C SER A 48 -1.37 0.17 -11.94
N LEU A 49 -2.71 0.06 -11.94
CA LEU A 49 -3.56 0.56 -13.02
C LEU A 49 -3.42 2.07 -13.22
N LEU A 50 -3.51 2.85 -12.14
CA LEU A 50 -3.30 4.29 -12.21
C LEU A 50 -1.90 4.62 -12.73
N SER A 51 -0.88 3.90 -12.27
CA SER A 51 0.50 4.12 -12.73
C SER A 51 0.69 3.76 -14.22
N GLU A 52 0.01 2.73 -14.72
CA GLU A 52 0.00 2.40 -16.15
C GLU A 52 -0.71 3.48 -16.98
N GLN A 53 -1.79 4.05 -16.44
CA GLN A 53 -2.48 5.17 -17.08
C GLN A 53 -1.62 6.42 -17.13
N PHE A 54 -0.87 6.71 -16.06
CA PHE A 54 0.08 7.83 -16.03
C PHE A 54 1.22 7.64 -17.03
N LYS A 55 1.65 6.40 -17.30
CA LYS A 55 2.59 6.08 -18.40
C LYS A 55 1.97 6.19 -19.80
N GLY A 56 0.70 6.60 -19.92
CA GLY A 56 0.00 6.77 -21.19
C GLY A 56 -0.67 5.51 -21.73
N ARG A 57 -0.66 4.38 -21.00
CA ARG A 57 -1.39 3.17 -21.42
C ARG A 57 -2.88 3.32 -21.14
N LYS A 58 -3.73 2.82 -22.03
CA LYS A 58 -5.19 2.96 -21.91
C LYS A 58 -5.92 1.64 -22.16
N GLY A 59 -7.16 1.57 -21.67
CA GLY A 59 -8.07 0.44 -21.92
C GLY A 59 -7.51 -0.90 -21.44
N VAL A 60 -7.77 -1.95 -22.22
CA VAL A 60 -7.44 -3.34 -21.89
C VAL A 60 -5.94 -3.54 -21.64
N LEU A 61 -5.08 -2.81 -22.36
CA LEU A 61 -3.63 -2.93 -22.21
C LEU A 61 -3.16 -2.45 -20.82
N ALA A 62 -3.72 -1.34 -20.33
CA ALA A 62 -3.42 -0.85 -18.99
C ALA A 62 -3.84 -1.85 -17.91
N TRP A 63 -5.04 -2.43 -18.06
CA TRP A 63 -5.55 -3.48 -17.17
C TRP A 63 -4.67 -4.74 -17.15
N PHE A 64 -4.24 -5.22 -18.32
CA PHE A 64 -3.37 -6.38 -18.43
C PHE A 64 -2.07 -6.18 -17.63
N PHE A 65 -1.37 -5.07 -17.87
CA PHE A 65 -0.13 -4.77 -17.14
C PHE A 65 -0.37 -4.53 -15.66
N ALA A 66 -1.45 -3.84 -15.29
CA ALA A 66 -1.81 -3.61 -13.89
C ALA A 66 -2.03 -4.92 -13.13
N VAL A 67 -2.69 -5.89 -13.75
CA VAL A 67 -2.88 -7.23 -13.18
C VAL A 67 -1.55 -7.96 -13.03
N CYS A 68 -0.71 -7.99 -14.06
CA CYS A 68 0.60 -8.65 -13.98
C CYS A 68 1.50 -8.04 -12.90
N VAL A 69 1.59 -6.70 -12.84
CA VAL A 69 2.46 -5.99 -11.89
C VAL A 69 1.90 -6.05 -10.47
N GLY A 70 0.59 -5.87 -10.30
CA GLY A 70 -0.08 -6.01 -9.01
C GLY A 70 0.07 -7.42 -8.43
N ALA A 71 -0.09 -8.46 -9.26
CA ALA A 71 0.12 -9.85 -8.84
C ALA A 71 1.57 -10.11 -8.45
N TYR A 72 2.54 -9.68 -9.27
CA TYR A 72 3.96 -9.79 -8.96
C TYR A 72 4.33 -9.09 -7.64
N SER A 73 3.80 -7.87 -7.42
CA SER A 73 4.01 -7.11 -6.19
C SER A 73 3.47 -7.84 -4.96
N ASN A 74 2.25 -8.39 -5.05
CA ASN A 74 1.64 -9.14 -3.96
C ASN A 74 2.39 -10.44 -3.64
N ILE A 75 2.86 -11.18 -4.66
CA ILE A 75 3.68 -12.38 -4.45
C ILE A 75 4.97 -12.02 -3.72
N ARG A 76 5.61 -10.92 -4.11
CA ARG A 76 6.85 -10.44 -3.47
C ARG A 76 6.62 -9.91 -2.04
N GLY A 77 5.48 -9.26 -1.79
CA GLY A 77 5.09 -8.78 -0.46
C GLY A 77 4.60 -9.89 0.49
N GLY A 78 4.16 -11.01 -0.08
CA GLY A 78 3.68 -12.16 0.66
C GLY A 78 2.49 -11.82 1.56
N ARG A 79 2.40 -12.52 2.70
CA ARG A 79 1.32 -12.33 3.68
C ARG A 79 1.57 -11.18 4.66
N GLN A 80 2.78 -10.62 4.66
CA GLN A 80 3.17 -9.65 5.67
C GLN A 80 3.14 -8.22 5.14
N ASN A 81 3.46 -8.01 3.86
CA ASN A 81 3.58 -6.69 3.26
C ASN A 81 2.75 -6.62 1.98
N ALA A 82 2.11 -5.48 1.76
CA ALA A 82 1.40 -5.14 0.54
C ALA A 82 1.59 -3.65 0.25
N SER A 83 1.03 -3.18 -0.87
CA SER A 83 1.04 -1.74 -1.21
C SER A 83 0.44 -0.89 -0.08
N SER A 84 -0.62 -1.39 0.55
CA SER A 84 -1.23 -0.78 1.72
C SER A 84 -1.50 -1.80 2.83
N LEU A 85 -1.59 -1.30 4.07
CA LEU A 85 -1.82 -2.08 5.28
C LEU A 85 -2.99 -1.50 6.08
N LEU A 86 -3.86 -2.36 6.58
CA LEU A 86 -4.92 -2.00 7.53
C LEU A 86 -4.43 -2.31 8.95
N TYR A 87 -4.43 -1.31 9.82
CA TYR A 87 -4.06 -1.43 11.24
C TYR A 87 -5.31 -1.40 12.11
N VAL A 88 -5.47 -2.38 12.98
CA VAL A 88 -6.57 -2.44 13.96
C VAL A 88 -6.01 -2.14 15.35
N LEU A 89 -6.47 -1.06 15.96
CA LEU A 89 -6.09 -0.66 17.32
C LEU A 89 -7.26 -0.93 18.28
N ARG A 90 -6.95 -1.45 19.47
CA ARG A 90 -7.93 -1.69 20.54
C ARG A 90 -7.53 -0.92 21.79
N LYS A 91 -8.49 -0.32 22.47
CA LYS A 91 -8.27 0.24 23.81
C LYS A 91 -8.26 -0.91 24.83
N PRO A 92 -7.23 -1.03 25.69
CA PRO A 92 -7.24 -2.00 26.78
C PRO A 92 -8.45 -1.73 27.69
N SER A 93 -9.21 -2.78 27.99
CA SER A 93 -10.34 -2.75 28.93
C SER A 93 -9.88 -2.50 30.37
#